data_AF-A0AAD0VUY7-F1
#
_entry.id   AF-A0AAD0VUY7-F1
#
_cell.length_a   1.000
_cell.length_b   1.000
_cell.length_c   1.000
_cell.angle_alpha   90.00
_cell.angle_beta   90.00
_cell.angle_gamma   90.00
#
_symmetry.space_group_name_H-M   'P 1'
#
loop_
_entity.id
_entity.type
_entity.pdbx_description
1 polymer ?
#
loop_
_entity_poly.entity_id
_entity_poly.type
_entity_poly.pdbx_seq_one_letter_code
_entity_poly.pdbx_strand_id
1 'polypeptide(L)'
;MVMTITTAPSTAYDDAQLARRLPPDLLRTVLAYENELQRLQAQQPTPDTAKIEAMKKRANHAGAYKVMRLEAAVLDLVHDHRPQLEKWTGSRRSRAEWAKKQLQAKDGYVPGWRYIDNYLKTLSL
;
A
#
# COMPACT_ATOMS: atom_id res chain seq x y z
N MET A 1 1.65 22.98 -17.37
CA MET A 1 2.31 23.36 -16.11
C MET A 1 2.83 22.10 -15.44
N VAL A 2 4.16 21.94 -15.36
CA VAL A 2 4.81 20.79 -14.72
C VAL A 2 5.39 21.30 -13.41
N MET A 3 4.92 20.77 -12.28
CA MET A 3 5.51 21.02 -10.96
C MET A 3 6.80 20.22 -10.84
N THR A 4 7.94 20.91 -10.97
CA THR A 4 9.26 20.37 -10.60
C THR A 4 9.39 20.38 -9.08
N ILE A 5 9.24 19.22 -8.45
CA ILE A 5 9.57 19.03 -7.03
C ILE A 5 11.09 18.93 -6.95
N THR A 6 11.74 20.02 -6.58
CA THR A 6 13.16 20.03 -6.21
C THR A 6 13.30 19.30 -4.87
N THR A 7 13.66 18.02 -4.90
CA THR A 7 14.16 17.33 -3.71
C THR A 7 15.53 17.91 -3.39
N ALA A 8 15.63 18.70 -2.32
CA ALA A 8 16.91 19.14 -1.79
C ALA A 8 17.57 17.97 -1.03
N PRO A 9 18.75 17.49 -1.42
CA PRO A 9 19.56 16.64 -0.56
C PRO A 9 20.64 17.51 0.08
N SER A 10 20.38 18.04 1.27
CA SER A 10 21.47 18.53 2.13
C SER A 10 21.00 18.57 3.57
N THR A 11 21.24 17.46 4.27
CA THR A 11 21.48 17.49 5.72
C THR A 11 22.98 17.50 5.95
N ALA A 12 23.71 18.42 5.32
CA ALA A 12 25.01 18.80 5.86
C ALA A 12 24.71 19.57 7.15
N TYR A 13 24.83 18.91 8.30
CA TYR A 13 24.90 19.62 9.56
C TYR A 13 26.06 20.62 9.43
N ASP A 14 25.79 21.88 9.72
CA ASP A 14 26.78 22.96 9.60
C ASP A 14 27.88 22.71 10.66
N ASP A 15 29.03 22.18 10.24
CA ASP A 15 30.16 21.79 11.10
C ASP A 15 30.54 22.90 12.10
N ALA A 16 30.37 24.17 11.69
CA ALA A 16 30.62 25.34 12.50
C ALA A 16 29.64 25.49 13.68
N GLN A 17 28.41 24.99 13.56
CA GLN A 17 27.43 24.99 14.64
C GLN A 17 27.60 23.80 15.58
N LEU A 18 28.04 22.65 15.06
CA LEU A 18 28.32 21.47 15.85
C LEU A 18 29.52 21.69 16.78
N ALA A 19 30.58 22.32 16.25
CA ALA A 19 31.79 22.67 16.99
C ALA A 19 31.57 23.66 18.14
N ARG A 20 30.51 24.48 18.09
CA ARG A 20 30.13 25.43 19.15
C ARG A 20 29.34 24.80 20.29
N ARG A 21 28.69 23.66 20.05
CA ARG A 21 27.74 23.04 21.00
C ARG A 21 28.29 21.80 21.69
N LEU A 22 29.25 21.11 21.07
CA LEU A 22 29.83 19.89 21.62
C LEU A 22 31.22 20.12 22.22
N PRO A 23 31.50 19.49 23.38
CA PRO A 23 32.85 19.34 23.88
C PRO A 23 33.78 18.71 22.83
N PRO A 24 35.09 19.06 22.82
CA PRO A 24 36.02 18.67 21.76
C PRO A 24 36.10 17.15 21.51
N ASP A 25 35.99 16.34 22.56
CA ASP A 25 36.10 14.87 22.46
C ASP A 25 34.86 14.24 21.81
N LEU A 26 33.67 14.82 22.05
CA LEU A 26 32.43 14.37 21.43
C LEU A 26 32.35 14.84 19.97
N LEU A 27 32.84 16.04 19.66
CA LEU A 27 32.93 16.54 18.29
C LEU A 27 33.78 15.61 17.40
N ARG A 28 34.96 15.20 17.88
CA ARG A 28 35.83 14.25 17.16
C ARG A 28 35.13 12.92 16.89
N THR A 29 34.36 12.45 17.85
CA THR A 29 33.62 11.19 17.75
C THR A 29 32.50 11.29 16.72
N VAL A 30 31.73 12.37 16.71
CA VAL A 30 30.65 12.60 15.73
C VAL A 30 31.21 12.70 14.31
N LEU A 31 32.27 13.50 14.11
CA LEU A 31 32.91 13.64 12.80
C LEU A 31 33.48 12.31 12.29
N ALA A 32 34.02 11.45 13.18
CA ALA A 32 34.48 10.12 12.80
C ALA A 32 33.33 9.23 12.31
N TYR A 33 32.18 9.22 13.02
CA TYR A 33 31.00 8.46 12.62
C TYR A 33 30.37 8.96 11.32
N GLU A 34 30.36 10.27 11.07
CA GLU A 34 29.86 10.84 9.82
C GLU A 34 30.72 10.43 8.62
N ASN A 35 32.04 10.46 8.79
CA ASN A 35 32.97 9.96 7.77
C ASN A 35 32.74 8.46 7.49
N GLU A 36 32.53 7.66 8.53
CA GLU A 36 32.26 6.23 8.37
C GLU A 36 30.90 5.97 7.71
N LEU A 37 29.86 6.73 8.06
CA LEU A 37 28.55 6.68 7.39
C LEU A 37 28.66 7.05 5.91
N GLN A 38 29.41 8.10 5.58
CA GLN A 38 29.66 8.47 4.19
C GLN A 38 30.42 7.38 3.43
N ARG A 39 31.44 6.75 4.04
CA ARG A 39 32.13 5.60 3.43
C ARG A 39 31.20 4.41 3.21
N LEU A 40 30.34 4.10 4.17
CA LEU A 40 29.38 3.00 4.06
C LEU A 40 28.33 3.27 2.98
N GLN A 41 27.83 4.51 2.87
CA GLN A 41 26.92 4.92 1.81
C GLN A 41 27.60 4.88 0.43
N ALA A 42 28.86 5.32 0.33
CA ALA A 42 29.63 5.26 -0.91
C ALA A 42 29.95 3.82 -1.36
N GLN A 43 29.96 2.86 -0.43
CA GLN A 43 30.15 1.43 -0.72
C GLN A 43 28.84 0.70 -1.03
N GLN A 44 27.68 1.35 -0.89
CA GLN A 44 26.43 0.69 -1.26
C GLN A 44 26.39 0.48 -2.78
N PRO A 45 26.15 -0.75 -3.25
CA PRO A 45 25.96 -0.99 -4.67
C PRO A 45 24.75 -0.19 -5.14
N THR A 46 24.85 0.36 -6.35
CA THR A 46 23.76 1.10 -6.99
C THR A 46 22.49 0.24 -6.95
N PRO A 47 21.32 0.78 -6.56
CA PRO A 47 20.11 0.00 -6.49
C PRO A 47 19.82 -0.63 -7.86
N ASP A 48 19.82 -1.96 -7.91
CA ASP A 48 19.54 -2.72 -9.14
C ASP A 48 18.11 -2.43 -9.59
N THR A 49 17.98 -1.62 -10.64
CA THR A 49 16.71 -1.16 -11.19
C THR A 49 15.84 -2.34 -11.61
N ALA A 50 16.44 -3.43 -12.10
CA ALA A 50 15.72 -4.63 -12.51
C ALA A 50 15.11 -5.36 -11.30
N LYS A 51 15.80 -5.40 -10.15
CA LYS A 51 15.25 -5.96 -8.90
C LYS A 51 14.08 -5.13 -8.39
N ILE A 52 14.19 -3.79 -8.44
CA ILE A 52 13.12 -2.89 -8.02
C ILE A 52 11.89 -3.06 -8.94
N GLU A 53 12.10 -3.14 -10.26
CA GLU A 53 11.02 -3.41 -11.21
C GLU A 53 10.38 -4.77 -11.01
N ALA A 54 11.16 -5.82 -10.79
CA ALA A 54 10.64 -7.15 -10.49
C ALA A 54 9.80 -7.14 -9.20
N MET A 55 10.24 -6.42 -8.16
CA MET A 55 9.47 -6.26 -6.93
C MET A 55 8.14 -5.54 -7.17
N LYS A 56 8.15 -4.43 -7.95
CA LYS A 56 6.93 -3.71 -8.34
C LYS A 56 5.98 -4.60 -9.14
N LYS A 57 6.50 -5.38 -10.10
CA LYS A 57 5.70 -6.33 -10.90
C LYS A 57 5.04 -7.39 -10.01
N ARG A 58 5.78 -7.98 -9.05
CA ARG A 58 5.22 -8.94 -8.09
C ARG A 58 4.12 -8.31 -7.23
N ALA A 59 4.34 -7.10 -6.72
CA ALA A 59 3.34 -6.39 -5.93
C ALA A 59 2.06 -6.10 -6.73
N ASN A 60 2.20 -5.65 -7.98
CA ASN A 60 1.08 -5.42 -8.89
C ASN A 60 0.32 -6.72 -9.19
N HIS A 61 1.04 -7.81 -9.47
CA HIS A 61 0.43 -9.12 -9.71
C HIS A 61 -0.34 -9.63 -8.48
N ALA A 62 0.24 -9.51 -7.28
CA ALA A 62 -0.43 -9.87 -6.04
C ALA A 62 -1.69 -9.02 -5.79
N GLY A 63 -1.64 -7.72 -6.12
CA GLY A 63 -2.78 -6.82 -6.07
C GLY A 63 -3.91 -7.22 -7.04
N ALA A 64 -3.56 -7.52 -8.29
CA ALA A 64 -4.52 -8.00 -9.30
C ALA A 64 -5.18 -9.32 -8.87
N TYR A 65 -4.37 -10.28 -8.38
CA TYR A 65 -4.88 -11.57 -7.90
C TYR A 65 -5.82 -11.43 -6.69
N LYS A 66 -5.59 -10.43 -5.83
CA LYS A 66 -6.49 -10.09 -4.73
C LYS A 66 -7.84 -9.58 -5.23
N VAL A 67 -7.84 -8.69 -6.23
CA VAL A 67 -9.09 -8.18 -6.83
C VAL A 67 -9.85 -9.31 -7.53
N MET A 68 -9.18 -10.13 -8.34
CA MET A 68 -9.81 -11.27 -9.01
C MET A 68 -10.50 -12.22 -8.02
N ARG A 69 -9.87 -12.52 -6.88
CA ARG A 69 -10.49 -13.35 -5.83
C ARG A 69 -11.72 -12.71 -5.21
N LEU A 70 -11.71 -11.38 -5.02
CA LEU A 70 -12.88 -10.67 -4.51
C LEU A 70 -14.05 -10.70 -5.50
N GLU A 71 -13.78 -10.52 -6.78
CA GLU A 71 -14.80 -10.58 -7.83
C GLU A 71 -15.39 -11.98 -7.95
N ALA A 72 -14.55 -13.02 -7.96
CA ALA A 72 -14.99 -14.42 -7.98
C ALA A 72 -15.92 -14.74 -6.82
N ALA A 73 -15.56 -14.34 -5.58
CA ALA A 73 -16.39 -14.57 -4.41
C ALA A 73 -17.78 -13.90 -4.53
N VAL A 74 -17.84 -12.67 -5.04
CA VAL A 74 -19.13 -11.97 -5.22
C VAL A 74 -19.93 -12.60 -6.36
N LEU A 75 -19.28 -13.04 -7.45
CA LEU A 75 -19.94 -13.76 -8.54
C LEU A 75 -20.56 -15.08 -8.08
N ASP A 76 -19.83 -15.88 -7.30
CA ASP A 76 -20.35 -17.14 -6.74
C ASP A 76 -21.57 -16.88 -5.84
N LEU A 77 -21.50 -15.82 -5.01
CA LEU A 77 -22.64 -15.40 -4.20
C LEU A 77 -23.83 -14.96 -5.07
N VAL A 78 -23.59 -14.20 -6.14
CA VAL A 78 -24.66 -13.79 -7.06
C VAL A 78 -25.26 -15.01 -7.73
N HIS A 79 -24.46 -15.97 -8.17
CA HIS A 79 -24.94 -17.21 -8.76
C HIS A 79 -25.88 -17.96 -7.80
N ASP A 80 -25.49 -18.11 -6.54
CA ASP A 80 -26.26 -18.87 -5.55
C ASP A 80 -27.49 -18.13 -5.00
N HIS A 81 -27.47 -16.79 -5.02
CA HIS A 81 -28.47 -15.95 -4.35
C HIS A 81 -29.06 -14.83 -5.22
N ARG A 82 -28.97 -14.95 -6.55
CA ARG A 82 -29.51 -13.96 -7.51
C ARG A 82 -30.96 -13.56 -7.19
N PRO A 83 -31.91 -14.49 -6.96
CA PRO A 83 -33.30 -14.10 -6.70
C PRO A 83 -33.48 -13.21 -5.46
N GLN A 84 -32.71 -13.48 -4.40
CA GLN A 84 -32.75 -12.68 -3.17
C GLN A 84 -32.15 -11.30 -3.38
N LEU A 85 -31.08 -11.19 -4.17
CA LEU A 85 -30.42 -9.92 -4.48
C LEU A 85 -31.26 -9.01 -5.39
N GLU A 86 -31.93 -9.59 -6.40
CA GLU A 86 -32.80 -8.87 -7.34
C GLU A 86 -34.10 -8.41 -6.69
N LYS A 87 -34.71 -9.26 -5.85
CA LYS A 87 -35.99 -8.96 -5.19
C LYS A 87 -35.80 -8.28 -3.83
N TRP A 88 -34.63 -7.70 -3.57
CA TRP A 88 -34.32 -7.09 -2.29
C TRP A 88 -35.13 -5.81 -2.08
N THR A 89 -35.95 -5.78 -1.03
CA THR A 89 -36.83 -4.64 -0.73
C THR A 89 -36.22 -3.63 0.26
N GLY A 90 -35.08 -3.98 0.88
CA GLY A 90 -34.36 -3.10 1.80
C GLY A 90 -33.46 -2.08 1.10
N SER A 91 -32.67 -1.35 1.89
CA SER A 91 -31.68 -0.42 1.33
C SER A 91 -30.54 -1.16 0.61
N ARG A 92 -29.90 -0.48 -0.36
CA ARG A 92 -28.69 -0.97 -1.03
C ARG A 92 -27.60 -1.40 -0.05
N ARG A 93 -27.42 -0.63 1.02
CA ARG A 93 -26.49 -0.96 2.11
C ARG A 93 -26.88 -2.24 2.83
N SER A 94 -28.16 -2.43 3.19
CA SER A 94 -28.58 -3.65 3.88
C SER A 94 -28.44 -4.89 3.01
N ARG A 95 -28.65 -4.76 1.69
CA ARG A 95 -28.36 -5.82 0.71
C ARG A 95 -26.89 -6.20 0.70
N ALA A 96 -26.00 -5.20 0.61
CA ALA A 96 -24.56 -5.42 0.60
C ALA A 96 -24.03 -5.98 1.93
N GLU A 97 -24.59 -5.55 3.06
CA GLU A 97 -24.26 -6.11 4.37
C GLU A 97 -24.77 -7.55 4.54
N TRP A 98 -25.94 -7.87 3.98
CA TRP A 98 -26.42 -9.25 3.93
C TRP A 98 -25.51 -10.14 3.07
N ALA A 99 -25.15 -9.69 1.87
CA ALA A 99 -24.23 -10.41 0.99
C ALA A 99 -22.87 -10.62 1.65
N LYS A 100 -22.36 -9.60 2.35
CA LYS A 100 -21.13 -9.72 3.15
C LYS A 100 -21.22 -10.85 4.18
N LYS A 101 -22.36 -11.02 4.88
CA LYS A 101 -22.55 -12.09 5.86
C LYS A 101 -22.51 -13.48 5.21
N GLN A 102 -23.07 -13.63 4.01
CA GLN A 102 -23.01 -14.91 3.28
C GLN A 102 -21.57 -15.25 2.85
N LEU A 103 -20.78 -14.26 2.43
CA LEU A 103 -19.36 -14.47 2.12
C LEU A 103 -18.53 -14.83 3.36
N GLN A 104 -18.83 -14.24 4.52
CA GLN A 104 -18.17 -14.56 5.80
C GLN A 104 -18.41 -16.00 6.24
N ALA A 105 -19.54 -16.59 5.84
CA ALA A 105 -19.84 -17.98 6.15
C ALA A 105 -19.09 -18.98 5.26
N LYS A 106 -18.63 -18.56 4.06
CA LYS A 106 -17.96 -19.44 3.09
C LYS A 106 -16.44 -19.47 3.22
N ASP A 107 -15.77 -18.33 3.46
CA ASP A 107 -14.30 -18.31 3.64
C ASP A 107 -13.75 -16.99 4.21
N GLY A 108 -12.59 -17.07 4.86
CA GLY A 108 -12.00 -16.03 5.72
C GLY A 108 -11.57 -14.72 5.06
N TYR A 109 -11.76 -14.53 3.74
CA TYR A 109 -11.45 -13.26 3.07
C TYR A 109 -12.69 -12.63 2.44
N VAL A 110 -13.23 -11.60 3.10
CA VAL A 110 -14.51 -10.99 2.72
C VAL A 110 -14.35 -9.51 2.33
N PRO A 111 -14.82 -9.11 1.14
CA PRO A 111 -14.84 -7.71 0.74
C PRO A 111 -15.69 -6.85 1.67
N GLY A 112 -15.32 -5.58 1.81
CA GLY A 112 -16.15 -4.60 2.52
C GLY A 112 -17.50 -4.41 1.80
N TRP A 113 -18.54 -4.07 2.55
CA TRP A 113 -19.90 -3.89 1.99
C TRP A 113 -19.94 -2.87 0.84
N ARG A 114 -19.12 -1.82 0.86
CA ARG A 114 -19.02 -0.84 -0.23
C ARG A 114 -18.52 -1.45 -1.53
N TYR A 115 -17.56 -2.37 -1.44
CA TYR A 115 -17.05 -3.08 -2.61
C TYR A 115 -18.16 -3.94 -3.22
N ILE A 116 -18.88 -4.68 -2.37
CA ILE A 116 -19.99 -5.53 -2.78
C ILE A 116 -21.11 -4.68 -3.42
N ASP A 117 -21.52 -3.57 -2.80
CA ASP A 117 -22.53 -2.66 -3.36
C ASP A 117 -22.14 -2.16 -4.76
N ASN A 118 -20.89 -1.69 -4.91
CA ASN A 118 -20.39 -1.23 -6.19
C ASN A 118 -20.36 -2.34 -7.25
N TYR A 119 -19.99 -3.56 -6.86
CA TYR A 119 -19.94 -4.70 -7.77
C TYR A 119 -21.35 -5.17 -8.17
N LEU A 120 -22.29 -5.25 -7.23
CA LEU A 120 -23.70 -5.54 -7.54
C LEU A 120 -24.28 -4.50 -8.51
N LYS A 121 -23.94 -3.23 -8.31
CA LYS A 121 -24.32 -2.16 -9.24
C LYS A 121 -23.77 -2.37 -10.65
N THR A 122 -22.52 -2.84 -10.80
CA THR A 122 -21.98 -3.17 -12.14
C THR A 122 -22.71 -4.33 -12.83
N LEU A 123 -23.33 -5.22 -12.04
CA LEU A 123 -24.17 -6.31 -12.54
C LEU A 123 -25.62 -5.89 -12.79
N SER A 124 -25.96 -4.61 -12.60
CA SER A 124 -27.33 -4.08 -12.67
C SER A 124 -28.31 -4.78 -11.72
N LEU A 125 -27.79 -5.23 -10.57
CA LEU A 125 -28.56 -5.81 -9.47
C LEU A 125 -28.90 -4.74 -8.44
#